data_AF-P0CV73-F1
#
_entry.id   AF-P0CV73-F1
#
_cell.length_a   1.000
_cell.length_b   1.000
_cell.length_c   1.000
_cell.angle_alpha   90.00
_cell.angle_beta   90.00
_cell.angle_gamma   90.00
#
_symmetry.space_group_name_H-M   'P 1'
#
loop_
_entity.id
_entity.type
_entity.pdbx_description
1 polymer ?
#
loop_
_entity_poly.entity_id
_entity_poly.type
_entity_poly.pdbx_seq_one_letter_code
_entity_poly.pdbx_strand_id
1 'polypeptide(L)'
;MVKLSLQCAVVDQAGSSFDVEIDDSAKVSKLKKVIKEENPATITCDAKDLQLFLAKKDDAWLDGAGAAAVELDEHGHPQGCVQMDPTLWVKNPKHFGDNFQPGEGQVHVLVVVPEGVVGSASETSKMDFVVDKVSKLYEHSVLSKRTRYVHSEMSSSKGNKLVKELKIRVTPVDAVPFTGGSPTPVEEFEWIKGRTEEQQSGRYRDYVEANIGDVLRNNKLCVFSVEKGANILSVEVPGCDVDLAGRTDMIVLSAIVQKFPHYLPHLPGVKMLIEVKREVKSASEFQALSELIAMDFIVDESVMALLTNLTNHWEFLWVSNKSNNRPIIATTTLTTPGEAFEVIRTLLAQSSTADADIMLPCLAEPVKRRKLNQMLPFIGEASGDGIRESIERYYDIASCLGPDFDMARAVARQVTRSIPTLSYFS
;
A
#
# COMPACT_ATOMS: atom_id res chain seq x y z
N MET A 1 1.12 -17.35 39.95
CA MET A 1 1.56 -17.41 38.56
C MET A 1 2.91 -16.72 38.56
N VAL A 2 3.97 -17.51 38.54
CA VAL A 2 5.35 -17.03 38.63
C VAL A 2 6.03 -17.41 37.32
N LYS A 3 6.64 -16.43 36.66
CA LYS A 3 7.51 -16.73 35.51
C LYS A 3 8.80 -17.36 36.03
N LEU A 4 9.15 -18.51 35.48
CA LEU A 4 10.42 -19.20 35.67
C LEU A 4 11.28 -19.01 34.43
N SER A 5 12.54 -18.62 34.64
CA SER A 5 13.59 -18.66 33.62
C SER A 5 14.33 -19.99 33.77
N LEU A 6 14.27 -20.84 32.76
CA LEU A 6 14.92 -22.15 32.76
C LEU A 6 16.01 -22.18 31.69
N GLN A 7 17.25 -22.32 32.13
CA GLN A 7 18.34 -22.70 31.23
C GLN A 7 18.12 -24.12 30.70
N CYS A 8 17.95 -24.24 29.38
CA CYS A 8 17.86 -25.49 28.65
C CYS A 8 19.18 -25.77 27.92
N ALA A 9 19.51 -27.03 27.65
CA ALA A 9 20.63 -27.40 26.78
C ALA A 9 20.24 -28.56 25.88
N VAL A 10 20.59 -28.49 24.59
CA VAL A 10 20.41 -29.59 23.65
C VAL A 10 21.54 -30.59 23.86
N VAL A 11 21.19 -31.86 24.05
CA VAL A 11 22.18 -32.94 24.25
C VAL A 11 23.00 -33.13 22.97
N ASP A 12 24.25 -33.55 23.10
CA ASP A 12 25.24 -33.73 22.02
C ASP A 12 25.62 -32.47 21.23
N GLN A 13 25.26 -31.28 21.73
CA GLN A 13 25.66 -30.02 21.11
C GLN A 13 26.36 -29.12 22.13
N ALA A 14 27.69 -29.04 22.03
CA ALA A 14 28.48 -28.17 22.91
C ALA A 14 28.07 -26.69 22.71
N GLY A 15 27.84 -25.98 23.81
CA GLY A 15 27.45 -24.55 23.79
C GLY A 15 26.01 -24.29 23.36
N SER A 16 25.15 -25.31 23.36
CA SER A 16 23.75 -25.22 22.92
C SER A 16 22.78 -24.71 23.99
N SER A 17 23.27 -24.12 25.08
CA SER A 17 22.37 -23.70 26.15
C SER A 17 21.67 -22.38 25.82
N PHE A 18 20.38 -22.29 26.16
CA PHE A 18 19.55 -21.12 25.92
C PHE A 18 18.55 -20.97 27.06
N ASP A 19 18.14 -19.73 27.33
CA ASP A 19 17.15 -19.43 28.35
C ASP A 19 15.73 -19.56 27.78
N VAL A 20 14.80 -20.02 28.62
CA VAL A 20 13.39 -20.15 28.28
C VAL A 20 12.56 -19.59 29.43
N GLU A 21 11.76 -18.55 29.14
CA GLU A 21 10.73 -18.09 30.06
C GLU A 21 9.46 -18.93 29.95
N ILE A 22 8.99 -19.47 31.08
CA ILE A 22 7.72 -20.18 31.15
C ILE A 22 6.96 -19.87 32.43
N ASP A 23 5.63 -19.99 32.35
CA ASP A 23 4.80 -19.97 33.53
C ASP A 23 4.95 -21.25 34.36
N ASP A 24 5.17 -21.12 35.67
CA ASP A 24 5.28 -22.25 36.60
C ASP A 24 4.01 -23.13 36.65
N SER A 25 2.85 -22.53 36.37
CA SER A 25 1.57 -23.20 36.24
C SER A 25 1.27 -23.72 34.83
N ALA A 26 2.22 -23.68 33.90
CA ALA A 26 2.11 -24.38 32.63
C ALA A 26 2.45 -25.87 32.76
N LYS A 27 2.02 -26.68 31.79
CA LYS A 27 2.42 -28.11 31.68
C LYS A 27 3.75 -28.24 30.95
N VAL A 28 4.47 -29.34 31.19
CA VAL A 28 5.70 -29.69 30.45
C VAL A 28 5.44 -29.78 28.93
N SER A 29 4.25 -30.17 28.49
CA SER A 29 3.86 -30.10 27.06
C SER A 29 3.89 -28.68 26.47
N LYS A 30 3.61 -27.63 27.26
CA LYS A 30 3.78 -26.23 26.83
C LYS A 30 5.25 -25.83 26.83
N LEU A 31 6.06 -26.32 27.79
CA LEU A 31 7.51 -26.13 27.80
C LEU A 31 8.16 -26.62 26.51
N LYS A 32 7.78 -27.81 26.03
CA LYS A 32 8.26 -28.33 24.73
C LYS A 32 7.97 -27.38 23.55
N LYS A 33 6.80 -26.72 23.56
CA LYS A 33 6.44 -25.75 22.50
C LYS A 33 7.31 -24.49 22.56
N VAL A 34 7.49 -23.93 23.76
CA VAL A 34 8.31 -22.73 23.94
C VAL A 34 9.77 -23.01 23.56
N ILE A 35 10.32 -24.17 23.96
CA ILE A 35 11.66 -24.61 23.56
C ILE A 35 11.82 -24.66 22.03
N LYS A 36 10.84 -25.22 21.30
CA LYS A 36 10.87 -25.24 19.82
C LYS A 36 10.78 -23.84 19.21
N GLU A 37 9.97 -22.96 19.79
CA GLU A 37 9.79 -21.57 19.33
C GLU A 37 11.07 -20.73 19.53
N GLU A 38 11.80 -20.94 20.62
CA GLU A 38 13.07 -20.23 20.92
C GLU A 38 14.25 -20.73 20.08
N ASN A 39 14.26 -22.00 19.65
CA ASN A 39 15.37 -22.58 18.88
C ASN A 39 14.92 -23.36 17.62
N PRO A 40 14.23 -22.70 16.66
CA PRO A 40 13.64 -23.37 15.50
C PRO A 40 14.68 -23.86 14.47
N ALA A 41 15.90 -23.33 14.52
CA ALA A 41 16.98 -23.75 13.62
C ALA A 41 17.59 -25.10 14.03
N THR A 42 17.70 -25.35 15.33
CA THR A 42 18.25 -26.61 15.88
C THR A 42 17.16 -27.66 16.09
N ILE A 43 15.98 -27.24 16.57
CA ILE A 43 14.87 -28.14 16.89
C ILE A 43 13.91 -28.23 15.70
N THR A 44 14.17 -29.19 14.82
CA THR A 44 13.42 -29.37 13.57
C THR A 44 12.21 -30.31 13.72
N CYS A 45 12.18 -31.17 14.74
CA CYS A 45 11.06 -32.08 15.00
C CYS A 45 9.83 -31.36 15.58
N ASP A 46 8.68 -32.05 15.66
CA ASP A 46 7.52 -31.48 16.35
C ASP A 46 7.77 -31.38 17.86
N ALA A 47 7.22 -30.32 18.48
CA ALA A 47 7.35 -30.13 19.92
C ALA A 47 6.81 -31.32 20.73
N LYS A 48 5.89 -32.13 20.17
CA LYS A 48 5.40 -33.34 20.85
C LYS A 48 6.48 -34.44 20.96
N ASP A 49 7.39 -34.48 20.00
CA ASP A 49 8.41 -35.53 19.85
C ASP A 49 9.69 -35.22 20.66
N LEU A 50 9.90 -33.95 21.04
CA LEU A 50 10.95 -33.56 21.98
C LEU A 50 10.85 -34.37 23.26
N GLN A 51 11.98 -34.85 23.78
CA GLN A 51 12.06 -35.46 25.10
C GLN A 51 12.83 -34.52 26.04
N LEU A 52 12.28 -34.26 27.22
CA LEU A 52 12.85 -33.35 28.20
C LEU A 52 13.27 -34.15 29.42
N PHE A 53 14.47 -33.88 29.93
CA PHE A 53 15.02 -34.50 31.13
C PHE A 53 15.47 -33.40 32.10
N LEU A 54 15.37 -33.67 33.40
CA LEU A 54 15.97 -32.83 34.41
C LEU A 54 17.48 -32.91 34.28
N ALA A 55 18.16 -31.78 34.15
CA ALA A 55 19.61 -31.70 34.11
C ALA A 55 20.21 -31.86 35.53
N LYS A 56 19.78 -32.89 36.26
CA LYS A 56 20.14 -33.17 37.65
C LYS A 56 20.70 -34.59 37.76
N LYS A 57 21.83 -34.75 38.45
CA LYS A 57 22.48 -36.03 38.74
C LYS A 57 22.95 -36.03 40.20
N ASP A 58 22.69 -37.11 40.94
CA ASP A 58 23.06 -37.26 42.36
C ASP A 58 22.68 -36.03 43.23
N ASP A 59 21.46 -35.51 43.00
CA ASP A 59 20.92 -34.31 43.64
C ASP A 59 21.63 -32.97 43.36
N ALA A 60 22.55 -32.92 42.40
CA ALA A 60 23.17 -31.70 41.90
C ALA A 60 22.72 -31.35 40.47
N TRP A 61 22.49 -30.07 40.19
CA TRP A 61 22.25 -29.59 38.82
C TRP A 61 23.55 -29.57 38.02
N LEU A 62 23.48 -29.94 36.74
CA LEU A 62 24.60 -29.88 35.81
C LEU A 62 24.90 -28.43 35.44
N ASP A 63 26.16 -28.10 35.21
CA ASP A 63 26.55 -26.87 34.52
C ASP A 63 26.57 -27.10 33.00
N GLY A 64 26.94 -26.07 32.24
CA GLY A 64 27.03 -26.19 30.78
C GLY A 64 28.01 -27.26 30.29
N ALA A 65 29.10 -27.51 31.04
CA ALA A 65 30.08 -28.54 30.68
C ALA A 65 29.55 -29.95 31.00
N GLY A 66 28.90 -30.12 32.15
CA GLY A 66 28.25 -31.36 32.56
C GLY A 66 27.08 -31.74 31.67
N ALA A 67 26.30 -30.77 31.21
CA ALA A 67 25.22 -31.00 30.24
C ALA A 67 25.76 -31.47 28.88
N ALA A 68 26.91 -30.93 28.44
CA ALA A 68 27.55 -31.35 27.19
C ALA A 68 28.27 -32.70 27.29
N ALA A 69 28.65 -33.12 28.50
CA ALA A 69 29.37 -34.37 28.77
C ALA A 69 28.46 -35.53 29.20
N VAL A 70 27.13 -35.34 29.16
CA VAL A 70 26.19 -36.38 29.59
C VAL A 70 26.23 -37.56 28.62
N GLU A 71 26.46 -38.76 29.15
CA GLU A 71 26.44 -39.98 28.34
C GLU A 71 24.99 -40.36 28.03
N LEU A 72 24.75 -40.83 26.81
CA LEU A 72 23.45 -41.36 26.38
C LEU A 72 23.37 -42.87 26.60
N ASP A 73 22.19 -43.38 26.93
CA ASP A 73 21.90 -44.81 26.95
C ASP A 73 21.61 -45.37 25.55
N GLU A 74 21.28 -46.66 25.46
CA GLU A 74 20.94 -47.33 24.20
C GLU A 74 19.67 -46.79 23.52
N HIS A 75 18.89 -45.95 24.20
CA HIS A 75 17.70 -45.28 23.69
C HIS A 75 17.94 -43.81 23.35
N GLY A 76 19.16 -43.29 23.52
CA GLY A 76 19.47 -41.88 23.32
C GLY A 76 19.03 -40.99 24.47
N HIS A 77 18.74 -41.54 25.65
CA HIS A 77 18.36 -40.77 26.83
C HIS A 77 19.59 -40.45 27.71
N PRO A 78 19.65 -39.27 28.35
CA PRO A 78 20.79 -38.90 29.19
C PRO A 78 20.84 -39.75 30.45
N GLN A 79 21.94 -40.50 30.64
CA GLN A 79 22.09 -41.46 31.72
C GLN A 79 22.08 -40.78 33.09
N GLY A 80 21.22 -41.30 33.98
CA GLY A 80 21.06 -40.78 35.35
C GLY A 80 20.17 -39.54 35.46
N CYS A 81 19.66 -39.00 34.36
CA CYS A 81 18.73 -37.89 34.35
C CYS A 81 17.27 -38.39 34.32
N VAL A 82 16.40 -37.72 35.06
CA VAL A 82 14.98 -38.11 35.15
C VAL A 82 14.18 -37.45 34.02
N GLN A 83 13.45 -38.24 33.25
CA GLN A 83 12.57 -37.72 32.20
C GLN A 83 11.40 -36.93 32.80
N MET A 84 11.11 -35.77 32.24
CA MET A 84 9.96 -34.95 32.63
C MET A 84 8.67 -35.50 32.01
N ASP A 85 7.64 -35.70 32.84
CA ASP A 85 6.31 -36.13 32.39
C ASP A 85 5.55 -34.97 31.71
N PRO A 86 5.20 -35.09 30.40
CA PRO A 86 4.49 -34.05 29.66
C PRO A 86 3.13 -33.62 30.23
N THR A 87 2.53 -34.48 31.06
CA THR A 87 1.20 -34.28 31.66
C THR A 87 1.24 -33.48 32.95
N LEU A 88 2.40 -33.41 33.60
CA LEU A 88 2.60 -32.69 34.85
C LEU A 88 2.85 -31.19 34.61
N TRP A 89 2.55 -30.40 35.64
CA TRP A 89 2.87 -28.98 35.69
C TRP A 89 4.38 -28.79 35.86
N VAL A 90 4.94 -27.73 35.31
CA VAL A 90 6.37 -27.38 35.47
C VAL A 90 6.74 -27.27 36.95
N LYS A 91 5.89 -26.62 37.77
CA LYS A 91 6.04 -26.52 39.23
C LYS A 91 5.82 -27.81 40.03
N ASN A 92 5.62 -28.96 39.38
CA ASN A 92 5.41 -30.19 40.12
C ASN A 92 6.66 -30.51 40.96
N PRO A 93 6.53 -30.81 42.27
CA PRO A 93 7.69 -31.10 43.13
C PRO A 93 8.56 -32.26 42.62
N LYS A 94 8.01 -33.16 41.79
CA LYS A 94 8.76 -34.24 41.12
C LYS A 94 9.78 -33.74 40.09
N HIS A 95 9.67 -32.49 39.63
CA HIS A 95 10.60 -31.93 38.65
C HIS A 95 11.73 -31.19 39.37
N PHE A 96 11.44 -30.02 39.93
CA PHE A 96 12.50 -29.17 40.46
C PHE A 96 12.60 -29.17 42.00
N GLY A 97 11.68 -29.85 42.69
CA GLY A 97 11.53 -29.82 44.14
C GLY A 97 10.63 -28.67 44.64
N ASP A 98 10.26 -28.74 45.92
CA ASP A 98 9.52 -27.65 46.57
C ASP A 98 10.40 -26.40 46.71
N ASN A 99 9.83 -25.22 46.43
CA ASN A 99 10.53 -23.92 46.50
C ASN A 99 11.77 -23.79 45.60
N PHE A 100 11.79 -24.49 44.47
CA PHE A 100 12.87 -24.36 43.49
C PHE A 100 13.08 -22.91 43.05
N GLN A 101 14.35 -22.50 43.00
CA GLN A 101 14.81 -21.26 42.39
C GLN A 101 15.96 -21.58 41.42
N PRO A 102 15.90 -21.12 40.16
CA PRO A 102 16.98 -21.30 39.20
C PRO A 102 18.30 -20.70 39.72
N GLY A 103 19.37 -21.48 39.71
CA GLY A 103 20.71 -21.02 40.09
C GLY A 103 21.50 -20.52 38.88
N GLU A 104 22.32 -19.49 39.08
CA GLU A 104 23.23 -19.01 38.04
C GLU A 104 24.24 -20.10 37.64
N GLY A 105 24.47 -20.28 36.33
CA GLY A 105 25.39 -21.27 35.79
C GLY A 105 24.86 -22.72 35.74
N GLN A 106 23.64 -22.95 36.24
CA GLN A 106 22.99 -24.26 36.22
C GLN A 106 22.17 -24.46 34.94
N VAL A 107 22.29 -25.64 34.33
CA VAL A 107 21.33 -26.14 33.35
C VAL A 107 20.22 -26.84 34.12
N HIS A 108 18.97 -26.58 33.73
CA HIS A 108 17.79 -27.11 34.41
C HIS A 108 17.12 -28.22 33.61
N VAL A 109 17.16 -28.12 32.28
CA VAL A 109 16.48 -29.06 31.38
C VAL A 109 17.43 -29.48 30.25
N LEU A 110 17.60 -30.80 30.07
CA LEU A 110 18.22 -31.38 28.89
C LEU A 110 17.15 -31.64 27.83
N VAL A 111 17.42 -31.23 26.60
CA VAL A 111 16.54 -31.37 25.44
C VAL A 111 17.13 -32.42 24.52
N VAL A 112 16.46 -33.56 24.41
CA VAL A 112 16.81 -34.61 23.44
C VAL A 112 15.93 -34.45 22.21
N VAL A 113 16.59 -34.32 21.06
CA VAL A 113 15.97 -34.32 19.74
C VAL A 113 16.15 -35.72 19.16
N PRO A 114 15.10 -36.54 19.01
CA PRO A 114 15.26 -37.92 18.59
C PRO A 114 15.89 -38.03 17.19
N GLU A 115 16.99 -38.75 17.08
CA GLU A 115 17.56 -39.13 15.77
C GLU A 115 16.60 -40.10 15.07
N GLY A 116 16.35 -39.89 13.78
CA GLY A 116 15.63 -40.89 12.99
C GLY A 116 14.11 -40.84 13.06
N VAL A 117 13.50 -39.72 13.48
CA VAL A 117 12.16 -39.37 12.96
C VAL A 117 12.32 -38.98 11.49
N VAL A 118 12.62 -39.98 10.66
CA VAL A 118 12.29 -40.01 9.23
C VAL A 118 10.77 -40.22 9.15
N GLY A 119 10.01 -39.36 9.83
CA GLY A 119 8.80 -38.84 9.23
C GLY A 119 9.35 -37.90 8.19
N SER A 120 9.44 -38.38 6.94
CA SER A 120 9.69 -37.60 5.74
C SER A 120 9.48 -36.13 6.07
N ALA A 121 10.54 -35.31 6.08
CA ALA A 121 10.39 -33.88 5.82
C ALA A 121 9.82 -33.82 4.41
N SER A 122 8.56 -34.18 4.37
CA SER A 122 7.81 -34.55 3.22
C SER A 122 7.75 -33.28 2.45
N GLU A 123 7.74 -33.38 1.14
CA GLU A 123 7.51 -32.20 0.32
C GLU A 123 6.33 -31.39 0.88
N THR A 124 5.37 -32.02 1.58
CA THR A 124 4.35 -31.38 2.44
C THR A 124 4.85 -30.41 3.52
N SER A 125 5.87 -30.66 4.35
CA SER A 125 6.27 -29.67 5.39
C SER A 125 6.98 -28.44 4.81
N LYS A 126 7.75 -28.61 3.74
CA LYS A 126 8.28 -27.48 2.96
C LYS A 126 7.17 -26.77 2.19
N MET A 127 6.21 -27.52 1.64
CA MET A 127 5.05 -26.96 0.95
C MET A 127 4.16 -26.17 1.92
N ASP A 128 3.95 -26.64 3.15
CA ASP A 128 3.18 -25.94 4.18
C ASP A 128 3.83 -24.61 4.55
N PHE A 129 5.17 -24.57 4.67
CA PHE A 129 5.90 -23.31 4.87
C PHE A 129 5.73 -22.35 3.67
N VAL A 130 5.81 -22.88 2.45
CA VAL A 130 5.56 -22.09 1.23
C VAL A 130 4.11 -21.60 1.19
N VAL A 131 3.14 -22.44 1.52
CA VAL A 131 1.72 -22.11 1.57
C VAL A 131 1.46 -21.04 2.63
N ASP A 132 2.06 -21.12 3.83
CA ASP A 132 1.95 -20.09 4.87
C ASP A 132 2.54 -18.75 4.38
N LYS A 133 3.70 -18.78 3.73
CA LYS A 133 4.34 -17.58 3.19
C LYS A 133 3.53 -16.97 2.04
N VAL A 134 2.99 -17.79 1.15
CA VAL A 134 2.08 -17.39 0.06
C VAL A 134 0.77 -16.86 0.64
N SER A 135 0.23 -17.48 1.68
CA SER A 135 -0.98 -17.02 2.37
C SER A 135 -0.75 -15.66 3.02
N LYS A 136 0.36 -15.46 3.73
CA LYS A 136 0.74 -14.15 4.29
C LYS A 136 0.96 -13.09 3.21
N LEU A 137 1.57 -13.47 2.08
CA LEU A 137 1.70 -12.57 0.93
C LEU A 137 0.34 -12.24 0.31
N TYR A 138 -0.56 -13.20 0.19
CA TYR A 138 -1.94 -13.01 -0.27
C TYR A 138 -2.72 -12.11 0.71
N GLU A 139 -2.63 -12.34 2.01
CA GLU A 139 -3.25 -11.46 3.01
C GLU A 139 -2.70 -10.03 2.93
N HIS A 140 -1.38 -9.87 2.78
CA HIS A 140 -0.77 -8.54 2.70
C HIS A 140 -1.00 -7.83 1.36
N SER A 141 -1.24 -8.56 0.26
CA SER A 141 -1.41 -7.98 -1.08
C SER A 141 -2.86 -7.93 -1.58
N VAL A 142 -3.74 -8.76 -1.02
CA VAL A 142 -5.15 -8.88 -1.43
C VAL A 142 -6.09 -8.50 -0.29
N LEU A 143 -5.76 -8.81 0.97
CA LEU A 143 -6.59 -8.45 2.12
C LEU A 143 -6.12 -7.16 2.84
N SER A 144 -4.99 -6.57 2.44
CA SER A 144 -4.61 -5.24 2.90
C SER A 144 -5.78 -4.29 2.64
N LYS A 145 -6.32 -3.69 3.70
CA LYS A 145 -7.39 -2.70 3.56
C LYS A 145 -6.86 -1.57 2.68
N ARG A 146 -7.42 -1.43 1.48
CA ARG A 146 -7.11 -0.34 0.55
C ARG A 146 -7.18 0.99 1.30
N THR A 147 -6.15 1.82 1.16
CA THR A 147 -6.12 3.12 1.83
C THR A 147 -7.06 4.05 1.09
N ARG A 148 -8.15 4.43 1.76
CA ARG A 148 -9.14 5.37 1.20
C ARG A 148 -8.76 6.81 1.49
N TYR A 149 -8.60 7.61 0.44
CA TYR A 149 -8.40 9.06 0.50
C TYR A 149 -9.67 9.77 0.03
N VAL A 150 -10.23 10.60 0.90
CA VAL A 150 -11.37 11.47 0.57
C VAL A 150 -10.82 12.84 0.19
N HIS A 151 -11.15 13.35 -1.00
CA HIS A 151 -10.59 14.59 -1.57
C HIS A 151 -10.70 15.78 -0.62
N SER A 152 -11.89 16.01 -0.07
CA SER A 152 -12.17 17.11 0.87
C SER A 152 -11.46 16.98 2.23
N GLU A 153 -10.90 15.81 2.54
CA GLU A 153 -10.16 15.55 3.77
C GLU A 153 -8.65 15.51 3.56
N MET A 154 -8.16 15.91 2.38
CA MET A 154 -6.75 15.91 2.08
C MET A 154 -6.00 16.94 2.93
N SER A 155 -4.93 16.47 3.55
CA SER A 155 -3.95 17.28 4.27
C SER A 155 -2.59 17.10 3.60
N SER A 156 -1.61 17.92 3.98
CA SER A 156 -0.24 17.73 3.49
C SER A 156 0.33 16.35 3.85
N SER A 157 -0.04 15.76 4.99
CA SER A 157 0.41 14.41 5.36
C SER A 157 -0.22 13.31 4.51
N LYS A 158 -1.55 13.36 4.30
CA LYS A 158 -2.26 12.43 3.42
C LYS A 158 -1.78 12.56 1.97
N GLY A 159 -1.62 13.79 1.50
CA GLY A 159 -1.12 14.11 0.16
C GLY A 159 0.28 13.59 -0.12
N ASN A 160 1.23 13.84 0.78
CA ASN A 160 2.58 13.29 0.66
C ASN A 160 2.59 11.75 0.68
N LYS A 161 1.71 11.13 1.49
CA LYS A 161 1.56 9.67 1.51
C LYS A 161 1.05 9.15 0.17
N LEU A 162 0.00 9.76 -0.38
CA LEU A 162 -0.57 9.40 -1.69
C LEU A 162 0.45 9.52 -2.82
N VAL A 163 1.15 10.66 -2.91
CA VAL A 163 2.18 10.91 -3.93
C VAL A 163 3.32 9.87 -3.83
N LYS A 164 3.71 9.49 -2.60
CA LYS A 164 4.71 8.45 -2.36
C LYS A 164 4.23 7.06 -2.78
N GLU A 165 2.99 6.69 -2.46
CA GLU A 165 2.38 5.40 -2.82
C GLU A 165 2.28 5.24 -4.34
N LEU A 166 1.83 6.28 -5.04
CA LEU A 166 1.73 6.29 -6.50
C LEU A 166 3.06 6.59 -7.20
N LYS A 167 4.14 6.82 -6.45
CA LYS A 167 5.48 7.18 -6.95
C LYS A 167 5.45 8.38 -7.91
N ILE A 168 4.55 9.33 -7.67
CA ILE A 168 4.40 10.55 -8.46
C ILE A 168 5.43 11.59 -7.98
N ARG A 169 5.84 12.49 -8.87
CA ARG A 169 6.57 13.70 -8.51
C ARG A 169 5.74 14.91 -8.89
N VAL A 170 5.51 15.82 -7.95
CA VAL A 170 4.93 17.15 -8.26
C VAL A 170 6.08 18.10 -8.59
N THR A 171 5.97 18.86 -9.68
CA THR A 171 7.03 19.79 -10.11
C THR A 171 6.45 21.14 -10.53
N PRO A 172 6.83 22.24 -9.86
CA PRO A 172 6.42 23.57 -10.29
C PRO A 172 7.08 23.96 -11.61
N VAL A 173 6.34 24.68 -12.45
CA VAL A 173 6.77 25.27 -13.73
C VAL A 173 6.53 26.77 -13.64
N ASP A 174 7.60 27.54 -13.83
CA ASP A 174 7.53 28.99 -13.76
C ASP A 174 6.63 29.55 -14.85
N ALA A 175 5.72 30.44 -14.46
CA ALA A 175 4.93 31.22 -15.40
C ALA A 175 5.80 32.30 -16.05
N VAL A 176 5.59 32.54 -17.34
CA VAL A 176 6.19 33.65 -18.08
C VAL A 176 5.16 34.75 -18.34
N PRO A 177 5.58 36.01 -18.55
CA PRO A 177 4.66 37.07 -18.92
C PRO A 177 3.86 36.73 -20.17
N PHE A 178 2.59 37.12 -20.20
CA PHE A 178 1.72 36.94 -21.36
C PHE A 178 2.27 37.71 -22.59
N THR A 179 2.49 37.01 -23.71
CA THR A 179 3.12 37.59 -24.92
C THR A 179 2.13 38.01 -26.00
N GLY A 180 0.83 37.70 -25.85
CA GLY A 180 -0.21 37.94 -26.86
C GLY A 180 -0.80 39.36 -26.88
N GLY A 181 -0.10 40.35 -26.33
CA GLY A 181 -0.63 41.70 -26.09
C GLY A 181 -1.02 41.88 -24.63
N SER A 182 -2.06 42.68 -24.35
CA SER A 182 -2.67 42.71 -23.01
C SER A 182 -3.75 41.62 -22.95
N PRO A 183 -3.75 40.75 -21.93
CA PRO A 183 -4.85 39.82 -21.75
C PRO A 183 -6.15 40.61 -21.60
N THR A 184 -7.26 40.02 -22.05
CA THR A 184 -8.58 40.64 -21.89
C THR A 184 -8.78 40.99 -20.42
N PRO A 185 -9.04 42.26 -20.04
CA PRO A 185 -9.25 42.62 -18.64
C PRO A 185 -10.45 41.85 -18.09
N VAL A 186 -10.24 41.19 -16.96
CA VAL A 186 -11.28 40.45 -16.24
C VAL A 186 -11.28 40.92 -14.79
N GLU A 187 -12.44 41.34 -14.30
CA GLU A 187 -12.62 41.73 -12.89
C GLU A 187 -12.47 40.51 -11.98
N GLU A 188 -11.86 40.71 -10.81
CA GLU A 188 -11.77 39.68 -9.78
C GLU A 188 -13.16 39.29 -9.26
N PHE A 189 -13.34 38.03 -8.86
CA PHE A 189 -14.59 37.58 -8.27
C PHE A 189 -14.84 38.21 -6.90
N GLU A 190 -15.99 38.87 -6.74
CA GLU A 190 -16.39 39.46 -5.46
C GLU A 190 -17.07 38.44 -4.54
N TRP A 191 -16.34 37.96 -3.54
CA TRP A 191 -16.85 37.08 -2.49
C TRP A 191 -17.80 37.80 -1.51
N ILE A 192 -19.03 37.31 -1.36
CA ILE A 192 -19.97 37.85 -0.35
C ILE A 192 -19.50 37.46 1.06
N LYS A 193 -19.25 38.47 1.91
CA LYS A 193 -18.97 38.26 3.33
C LYS A 193 -20.14 37.58 4.04
N GLY A 194 -19.84 36.58 4.88
CA GLY A 194 -20.84 35.86 5.68
C GLY A 194 -21.52 34.69 4.95
N ARG A 195 -21.22 34.46 3.67
CA ARG A 195 -21.64 33.24 2.95
C ARG A 195 -20.49 32.24 2.85
N THR A 196 -20.82 30.96 2.88
CA THR A 196 -19.86 29.89 2.59
C THR A 196 -19.56 29.86 1.09
N GLU A 197 -18.53 29.10 0.71
CA GLU A 197 -18.17 28.84 -0.68
C GLU A 197 -19.30 28.15 -1.44
N GLU A 198 -19.89 27.13 -0.82
CA GLU A 198 -20.99 26.33 -1.39
C GLU A 198 -22.25 27.17 -1.60
N GLN A 199 -22.56 28.09 -0.67
CA GLN A 199 -23.68 29.03 -0.78
C GLN A 199 -23.52 30.02 -1.95
N GLN A 200 -22.32 30.11 -2.53
CA GLN A 200 -21.99 30.98 -3.66
C GLN A 200 -21.69 30.20 -4.94
N SER A 201 -21.93 28.89 -4.96
CA SER A 201 -21.63 28.02 -6.11
C SER A 201 -22.25 28.44 -7.42
N GLY A 202 -23.51 28.88 -7.40
CA GLY A 202 -24.14 29.47 -8.58
C GLY A 202 -23.41 30.73 -9.07
N ARG A 203 -22.99 31.62 -8.15
CA ARG A 203 -22.32 32.88 -8.51
C ARG A 203 -20.96 32.64 -9.17
N TYR A 204 -20.12 31.79 -8.58
CA TYR A 204 -18.81 31.54 -9.16
C TYR A 204 -18.91 30.74 -10.46
N ARG A 205 -19.91 29.86 -10.61
CA ARG A 205 -20.16 29.18 -11.89
C ARG A 205 -20.51 30.20 -12.97
N ASP A 206 -21.45 31.10 -12.69
CA ASP A 206 -21.87 32.13 -13.63
C ASP A 206 -20.69 33.08 -13.99
N TYR A 207 -19.81 33.38 -13.02
CA TYR A 207 -18.57 34.12 -13.25
C TYR A 207 -17.61 33.40 -14.20
N VAL A 208 -17.38 32.10 -14.00
CA VAL A 208 -16.54 31.30 -14.91
C VAL A 208 -17.20 31.27 -16.30
N GLU A 209 -18.48 30.92 -16.40
CA GLU A 209 -19.20 30.86 -17.69
C GLU A 209 -19.18 32.19 -18.46
N ALA A 210 -19.32 33.33 -17.78
CA ALA A 210 -19.27 34.65 -18.41
C ALA A 210 -17.91 34.93 -19.08
N ASN A 211 -16.81 34.41 -18.51
CA ASN A 211 -15.45 34.67 -18.97
C ASN A 211 -14.94 33.68 -20.04
N ILE A 212 -15.60 32.52 -20.20
CA ILE A 212 -15.23 31.50 -21.20
C ILE A 212 -16.41 31.08 -22.12
N GLY A 213 -17.54 31.79 -22.06
CA GLY A 213 -18.79 31.39 -22.70
C GLY A 213 -18.71 31.18 -24.22
N ASP A 214 -17.90 31.98 -24.92
CA ASP A 214 -17.76 31.85 -26.37
C ASP A 214 -17.02 30.56 -26.76
N VAL A 215 -15.92 30.23 -26.06
CA VAL A 215 -15.20 28.97 -26.32
C VAL A 215 -16.03 27.75 -25.92
N LEU A 216 -16.85 27.86 -24.86
CA LEU A 216 -17.79 26.81 -24.46
C LEU A 216 -18.81 26.53 -25.58
N ARG A 217 -19.48 27.58 -26.08
CA ARG A 217 -20.44 27.46 -27.20
C ARG A 217 -19.80 26.86 -28.44
N ASN A 218 -18.66 27.39 -28.86
CA ASN A 218 -17.98 26.98 -30.09
C ASN A 218 -17.54 25.51 -30.04
N ASN A 219 -17.22 24.99 -28.85
CA ASN A 219 -16.76 23.62 -28.66
C ASN A 219 -17.82 22.67 -28.07
N LYS A 220 -19.08 23.12 -27.97
CA LYS A 220 -20.19 22.33 -27.38
C LYS A 220 -19.87 21.81 -25.98
N LEU A 221 -19.28 22.66 -25.15
CA LEU A 221 -18.95 22.40 -23.75
C LEU A 221 -19.86 23.22 -22.82
N CYS A 222 -19.90 22.85 -21.54
CA CYS A 222 -20.55 23.62 -20.48
C CYS A 222 -19.75 23.55 -19.18
N VAL A 223 -19.99 24.48 -18.26
CA VAL A 223 -19.52 24.39 -16.87
C VAL A 223 -20.63 23.74 -16.05
N PHE A 224 -20.32 22.66 -15.36
CA PHE A 224 -21.28 21.94 -14.53
C PHE A 224 -20.84 21.98 -13.07
N SER A 225 -21.70 22.49 -12.18
CA SER A 225 -21.47 22.47 -10.74
C SER A 225 -21.87 21.12 -10.16
N VAL A 226 -20.98 20.49 -9.39
CA VAL A 226 -21.23 19.16 -8.83
C VAL A 226 -21.86 19.29 -7.46
N GLU A 227 -23.10 18.81 -7.33
CA GLU A 227 -23.87 18.91 -6.09
C GLU A 227 -23.26 18.09 -4.94
N LYS A 228 -23.54 18.54 -3.71
CA LYS A 228 -23.12 17.83 -2.51
C LYS A 228 -23.77 16.44 -2.45
N GLY A 229 -22.94 15.41 -2.24
CA GLY A 229 -23.38 14.00 -2.15
C GLY A 229 -23.09 13.19 -3.42
N ALA A 230 -22.82 13.84 -4.55
CA ALA A 230 -22.41 13.16 -5.77
C ALA A 230 -20.90 12.85 -5.73
N ASN A 231 -20.51 11.63 -5.34
CA ASN A 231 -19.11 11.20 -5.33
C ASN A 231 -18.65 10.72 -6.73
N ILE A 232 -18.76 11.60 -7.72
CA ILE A 232 -18.44 11.28 -9.12
C ILE A 232 -16.94 11.05 -9.38
N LEU A 233 -16.08 11.43 -8.43
CA LEU A 233 -14.62 11.19 -8.47
C LEU A 233 -14.22 10.04 -7.54
N SER A 234 -15.06 9.00 -7.46
CA SER A 234 -14.72 7.77 -6.76
C SER A 234 -14.12 6.73 -7.71
N VAL A 235 -12.88 6.34 -7.44
CA VAL A 235 -12.16 5.36 -8.27
C VAL A 235 -11.17 4.54 -7.44
N GLU A 236 -11.11 3.25 -7.75
CA GLU A 236 -10.05 2.35 -7.28
C GLU A 236 -8.85 2.52 -8.20
N VAL A 237 -7.69 2.90 -7.67
CA VAL A 237 -6.49 3.07 -8.50
C VAL A 237 -5.94 1.69 -8.85
N PRO A 238 -5.92 1.27 -10.13
CA PRO A 238 -5.47 -0.07 -10.50
C PRO A 238 -3.98 -0.28 -10.19
N GLY A 239 -3.62 -1.51 -9.82
CA GLY A 239 -2.25 -1.88 -9.44
C GLY A 239 -1.77 -1.31 -8.09
N CYS A 240 -2.60 -0.55 -7.39
CA CYS A 240 -2.30 0.08 -6.10
C CYS A 240 -3.41 -0.19 -5.07
N ASP A 241 -3.05 -0.26 -3.78
CA ASP A 241 -4.01 -0.41 -2.67
C ASP A 241 -4.56 0.96 -2.24
N VAL A 242 -5.07 1.75 -3.20
CA VAL A 242 -5.49 3.14 -3.01
C VAL A 242 -6.88 3.33 -3.61
N ASP A 243 -7.78 3.89 -2.80
CA ASP A 243 -9.09 4.34 -3.25
C ASP A 243 -9.18 5.85 -3.11
N LEU A 244 -9.63 6.51 -4.17
CA LEU A 244 -9.93 7.93 -4.17
C LEU A 244 -11.44 8.10 -4.13
N ALA A 245 -11.92 9.10 -3.38
CA ALA A 245 -13.35 9.36 -3.29
C ALA A 245 -13.66 10.84 -3.06
N GLY A 246 -14.74 11.28 -3.70
CA GLY A 246 -15.33 12.59 -3.46
C GLY A 246 -15.81 13.22 -4.76
N ARG A 247 -15.72 14.55 -4.81
CA ARG A 247 -16.12 15.39 -5.92
C ARG A 247 -15.15 16.56 -6.05
N THR A 248 -15.31 17.30 -7.12
CA THR A 248 -14.78 18.66 -7.29
C THR A 248 -15.95 19.66 -7.25
N ASP A 249 -15.70 20.96 -7.32
CA ASP A 249 -16.77 21.96 -7.34
C ASP A 249 -17.39 22.17 -8.73
N MET A 250 -16.57 22.24 -9.77
CA MET A 250 -17.03 22.38 -11.14
C MET A 250 -16.24 21.53 -12.13
N ILE A 251 -16.90 21.14 -13.22
CA ILE A 251 -16.29 20.40 -14.33
C ILE A 251 -16.63 21.12 -15.63
N VAL A 252 -15.65 21.26 -16.52
CA VAL A 252 -15.87 21.64 -17.92
C VAL A 252 -15.92 20.38 -18.76
N LEU A 253 -17.09 20.07 -19.30
CA LEU A 253 -17.36 18.84 -20.05
C LEU A 253 -18.36 19.07 -21.19
N SER A 254 -18.68 18.02 -21.95
CA SER A 254 -19.61 18.11 -23.07
C SER A 254 -20.99 18.62 -22.65
N ALA A 255 -21.52 19.61 -23.39
CA ALA A 255 -22.85 20.17 -23.19
C ALA A 255 -23.99 19.16 -23.37
N ILE A 256 -23.69 17.93 -23.81
CA ILE A 256 -24.67 16.83 -23.86
C ILE A 256 -25.31 16.57 -22.50
N VAL A 257 -24.59 16.80 -21.40
CA VAL A 257 -25.12 16.60 -20.03
C VAL A 257 -26.22 17.60 -19.67
N GLN A 258 -26.24 18.80 -20.28
CA GLN A 258 -27.33 19.76 -20.09
C GLN A 258 -28.62 19.27 -20.74
N LYS A 259 -28.52 18.58 -21.88
CA LYS A 259 -29.67 17.99 -22.58
C LYS A 259 -30.10 16.66 -21.95
N PHE A 260 -29.15 15.88 -21.45
CA PHE A 260 -29.34 14.54 -20.94
C PHE A 260 -28.56 14.36 -19.62
N PRO A 261 -29.11 14.81 -18.49
CA PRO A 261 -28.40 14.77 -17.19
C PRO A 261 -27.96 13.38 -16.73
N HIS A 262 -28.63 12.32 -17.21
CA HIS A 262 -28.26 10.93 -16.90
C HIS A 262 -26.91 10.51 -17.49
N TYR A 263 -26.31 11.30 -18.40
CA TYR A 263 -24.94 11.07 -18.87
C TYR A 263 -23.86 11.60 -17.93
N LEU A 264 -24.20 12.40 -16.92
CA LEU A 264 -23.21 12.97 -16.00
C LEU A 264 -22.29 11.92 -15.35
N PRO A 265 -22.76 10.75 -14.87
CA PRO A 265 -21.88 9.73 -14.30
C PRO A 265 -20.84 9.17 -15.27
N HIS A 266 -21.05 9.33 -16.59
CA HIS A 266 -20.10 8.91 -17.62
C HIS A 266 -19.07 9.98 -17.99
N LEU A 267 -19.18 11.19 -17.41
CA LEU A 267 -18.25 12.30 -17.59
C LEU A 267 -17.82 12.52 -19.07
N PRO A 268 -18.78 12.78 -19.99
CA PRO A 268 -18.47 12.83 -21.40
C PRO A 268 -17.63 14.05 -21.78
N GLY A 269 -16.48 13.83 -22.41
CA GLY A 269 -15.66 14.88 -23.00
C GLY A 269 -15.14 15.91 -22.00
N VAL A 270 -14.72 15.46 -20.82
CA VAL A 270 -14.12 16.34 -19.81
C VAL A 270 -12.85 16.99 -20.35
N LYS A 271 -12.73 18.30 -20.12
CA LYS A 271 -11.52 19.08 -20.45
C LYS A 271 -10.77 19.53 -19.20
N MET A 272 -11.52 19.88 -18.16
CA MET A 272 -10.97 20.46 -16.94
C MET A 272 -11.87 20.20 -15.73
N LEU A 273 -11.27 20.01 -14.57
CA LEU A 273 -11.94 20.14 -13.27
C LEU A 273 -11.48 21.42 -12.57
N ILE A 274 -12.36 22.03 -11.78
CA ILE A 274 -12.11 23.30 -11.10
C ILE A 274 -12.51 23.14 -9.63
N GLU A 275 -11.52 23.22 -8.77
CA GLU A 275 -11.66 23.30 -7.33
C GLU A 275 -11.58 24.77 -6.90
N VAL A 276 -12.64 25.26 -6.26
CA VAL A 276 -12.73 26.64 -5.83
C VAL A 276 -12.44 26.70 -4.35
N LYS A 277 -11.58 27.63 -3.91
CA LYS A 277 -11.32 27.90 -2.50
C LYS A 277 -11.44 29.38 -2.20
N ARG A 278 -12.28 29.77 -1.24
CA ARG A 278 -12.29 31.17 -0.76
C ARG A 278 -10.90 31.65 -0.29
N GLU A 279 -10.16 30.75 0.35
CA GLU A 279 -8.76 30.94 0.75
C GLU A 279 -7.99 29.66 0.41
N VAL A 280 -7.00 29.78 -0.49
CA VAL A 280 -6.15 28.65 -0.87
C VAL A 280 -5.11 28.41 0.21
N LYS A 281 -5.09 27.18 0.76
CA LYS A 281 -4.13 26.74 1.78
C LYS A 281 -3.25 25.64 1.20
N SER A 282 -2.14 25.32 1.84
CA SER A 282 -1.26 24.22 1.39
C SER A 282 -1.96 22.84 1.33
N ALA A 283 -3.06 22.65 2.07
CA ALA A 283 -3.88 21.44 1.97
C ALA A 283 -4.75 21.41 0.69
N SER A 284 -5.12 22.57 0.16
CA SER A 284 -5.96 22.72 -1.03
C SER A 284 -5.28 22.15 -2.28
N GLU A 285 -3.96 22.30 -2.42
CA GLU A 285 -3.19 21.70 -3.51
C GLU A 285 -3.36 20.17 -3.54
N PHE A 286 -3.23 19.52 -2.39
CA PHE A 286 -3.36 18.06 -2.30
C PHE A 286 -4.79 17.56 -2.52
N GLN A 287 -5.79 18.39 -2.21
CA GLN A 287 -7.18 18.12 -2.60
C GLN A 287 -7.30 18.13 -4.13
N ALA A 288 -6.93 19.24 -4.80
CA ALA A 288 -7.01 19.36 -6.26
C ALA A 288 -6.15 18.32 -7.00
N LEU A 289 -4.98 17.98 -6.47
CA LEU A 289 -4.12 16.90 -6.98
C LEU A 289 -4.82 15.54 -6.91
N SER A 290 -5.47 15.22 -5.79
CA SER A 290 -6.19 13.95 -5.65
C SER A 290 -7.40 13.87 -6.58
N GLU A 291 -8.08 14.99 -6.84
CA GLU A 291 -9.18 15.10 -7.80
C GLU A 291 -8.70 14.93 -9.24
N LEU A 292 -7.55 15.52 -9.60
CA LEU A 292 -6.89 15.32 -10.90
C LEU A 292 -6.56 13.85 -11.14
N ILE A 293 -5.97 13.19 -10.15
CA ILE A 293 -5.64 11.76 -10.24
C ILE A 293 -6.92 10.95 -10.44
N ALA A 294 -7.95 11.17 -9.61
CA ALA A 294 -9.21 10.44 -9.74
C ALA A 294 -9.84 10.63 -11.12
N MET A 295 -9.95 11.87 -11.59
CA MET A 295 -10.49 12.18 -12.91
C MET A 295 -9.69 11.52 -14.04
N ASP A 296 -8.35 11.55 -13.97
CA ASP A 296 -7.50 10.93 -14.99
C ASP A 296 -7.71 9.41 -15.11
N PHE A 297 -8.05 8.72 -14.01
CA PHE A 297 -8.40 7.30 -14.04
C PHE A 297 -9.83 7.02 -14.53
N ILE A 298 -10.74 7.98 -14.41
CA ILE A 298 -12.16 7.78 -14.77
C ILE A 298 -12.40 8.05 -16.26
N VAL A 299 -11.72 9.03 -16.86
CA VAL A 299 -11.95 9.43 -18.26
C VAL A 299 -10.79 9.04 -19.17
N ASP A 300 -11.07 8.81 -20.45
CA ASP A 300 -10.06 8.42 -21.44
C ASP A 300 -9.16 9.59 -21.86
N GLU A 301 -9.70 10.81 -21.88
CA GLU A 301 -8.97 11.99 -22.32
C GLU A 301 -8.01 12.55 -21.26
N SER A 302 -6.95 13.24 -21.68
CA SER A 302 -6.08 13.99 -20.76
C SER A 302 -6.81 15.20 -20.20
N VAL A 303 -6.76 15.38 -18.87
CA VAL A 303 -7.50 16.44 -18.15
C VAL A 303 -6.53 17.39 -17.44
N MET A 304 -6.95 18.64 -17.25
CA MET A 304 -6.26 19.61 -16.41
C MET A 304 -7.11 19.93 -15.18
N ALA A 305 -6.47 20.22 -14.04
CA ALA A 305 -7.15 20.72 -12.85
C ALA A 305 -6.81 22.19 -12.63
N LEU A 306 -7.77 22.95 -12.10
CA LEU A 306 -7.58 24.32 -11.62
C LEU A 306 -7.94 24.39 -10.15
N LEU A 307 -7.01 24.85 -9.32
CA LEU A 307 -7.28 25.29 -7.96
C LEU A 307 -7.27 26.82 -7.94
N THR A 308 -8.38 27.45 -7.53
CA THR A 308 -8.47 28.91 -7.59
C THR A 308 -9.33 29.54 -6.51
N ASN A 309 -8.98 30.77 -6.13
CA ASN A 309 -9.86 31.65 -5.35
C ASN A 309 -10.63 32.67 -6.20
N LEU A 310 -10.49 32.59 -7.53
CA LEU A 310 -11.12 33.45 -8.53
C LEU A 310 -10.72 34.93 -8.44
N THR A 311 -9.66 35.22 -7.70
CA THR A 311 -9.07 36.56 -7.58
C THR A 311 -7.62 36.50 -8.01
N ASN A 312 -6.72 36.14 -7.11
CA ASN A 312 -5.27 36.25 -7.29
C ASN A 312 -4.49 34.93 -7.19
N HIS A 313 -5.17 33.79 -7.11
CA HIS A 313 -4.56 32.46 -7.12
C HIS A 313 -5.24 31.59 -8.16
N TRP A 314 -4.51 31.21 -9.20
CA TRP A 314 -4.97 30.36 -10.29
C TRP A 314 -3.92 29.31 -10.58
N GLU A 315 -4.04 28.17 -9.90
CA GLU A 315 -3.06 27.09 -9.96
C GLU A 315 -3.55 25.97 -10.87
N PHE A 316 -2.84 25.77 -11.97
CA PHE A 316 -3.13 24.75 -12.97
C PHE A 316 -2.26 23.53 -12.71
N LEU A 317 -2.88 22.34 -12.65
CA LEU A 317 -2.18 21.06 -12.51
C LEU A 317 -2.48 20.15 -13.70
N TRP A 318 -1.45 19.46 -14.20
CA TRP A 318 -1.63 18.48 -15.27
C TRP A 318 -0.61 17.34 -15.18
N VAL A 319 -0.98 16.17 -15.71
CA VAL A 319 -0.05 15.04 -15.85
C VAL A 319 0.86 15.30 -17.05
N SER A 320 2.16 15.40 -16.78
CA SER A 320 3.23 15.65 -17.76
C SER A 320 3.96 14.34 -18.09
N ASN A 321 5.24 14.43 -18.46
CA ASN A 321 6.06 13.27 -18.80
C ASN A 321 6.53 12.48 -17.57
N LYS A 322 7.19 11.36 -17.83
CA LYS A 322 7.83 10.53 -16.81
C LYS A 322 9.28 10.99 -16.66
N SER A 323 9.79 11.03 -15.43
CA SER A 323 11.23 11.20 -15.15
C SER A 323 11.68 10.14 -14.15
N ASN A 324 12.80 9.46 -14.41
CA ASN A 324 13.34 8.41 -13.54
C ASN A 324 12.28 7.36 -13.12
N ASN A 325 11.49 6.92 -14.09
CA ASN A 325 10.38 5.98 -13.90
C ASN A 325 9.26 6.46 -12.95
N ARG A 326 9.17 7.76 -12.66
CA ARG A 326 8.09 8.39 -11.88
C ARG A 326 7.27 9.33 -12.76
N PRO A 327 5.93 9.20 -12.80
CA PRO A 327 5.09 10.20 -13.46
C PRO A 327 5.25 11.57 -12.82
N ILE A 328 5.25 12.63 -13.62
CA ILE A 328 5.28 14.01 -13.13
C ILE A 328 3.88 14.60 -13.24
N ILE A 329 3.39 15.18 -12.15
CA ILE A 329 2.31 16.17 -12.20
C ILE A 329 2.99 17.53 -12.16
N ALA A 330 2.83 18.32 -13.21
CA ALA A 330 3.34 19.68 -13.27
C ALA A 330 2.28 20.65 -12.73
N THR A 331 2.73 21.73 -12.09
CA THR A 331 1.87 22.79 -11.58
C THR A 331 2.41 24.16 -11.98
N THR A 332 1.53 25.11 -12.28
CA THR A 332 1.90 26.52 -12.48
C THR A 332 0.84 27.43 -11.87
N THR A 333 1.24 28.57 -11.33
CA THR A 333 0.33 29.51 -10.65
C THR A 333 0.36 30.86 -11.33
N LEU A 334 -0.81 31.34 -11.72
CA LEU A 334 -1.04 32.69 -12.22
C LEU A 334 -1.76 33.53 -11.15
N THR A 335 -1.52 34.84 -11.17
CA THR A 335 -2.03 35.77 -10.16
C THR A 335 -3.05 36.76 -10.69
N THR A 336 -3.36 36.73 -11.99
CA THR A 336 -4.35 37.63 -12.59
C THR A 336 -5.46 36.82 -13.29
N PRO A 337 -6.75 37.18 -13.11
CA PRO A 337 -7.85 36.51 -13.79
C PRO A 337 -7.75 36.56 -15.31
N GLY A 338 -7.30 37.69 -15.87
CA GLY A 338 -7.16 37.87 -17.32
C GLY A 338 -6.24 36.82 -17.94
N GLU A 339 -5.03 36.65 -17.39
CA GLU A 339 -4.09 35.63 -17.86
C GLU A 339 -4.61 34.21 -17.66
N ALA A 340 -5.18 33.92 -16.49
CA ALA A 340 -5.74 32.60 -16.19
C ALA A 340 -6.87 32.21 -17.16
N PHE A 341 -7.78 33.13 -17.47
CA PHE A 341 -8.84 32.87 -18.44
C PHE A 341 -8.32 32.75 -19.88
N GLU A 342 -7.23 33.41 -20.27
CA GLU A 342 -6.60 33.15 -21.58
C GLU A 342 -6.02 31.73 -21.66
N VAL A 343 -5.42 31.22 -20.57
CA VAL A 343 -4.98 29.82 -20.49
C VAL A 343 -6.16 28.87 -20.65
N ILE A 344 -7.27 29.10 -19.93
CA ILE A 344 -8.48 28.28 -20.03
C ILE A 344 -9.07 28.34 -21.44
N ARG A 345 -9.21 29.54 -22.03
CA ARG A 345 -9.71 29.70 -23.41
C ARG A 345 -8.86 28.92 -24.40
N THR A 346 -7.53 29.03 -24.30
CA THR A 346 -6.61 28.33 -25.20
C THR A 346 -6.73 26.82 -25.04
N LEU A 347 -6.80 26.31 -23.79
CA LEU A 347 -6.99 24.89 -23.51
C LEU A 347 -8.29 24.35 -24.11
N LEU A 348 -9.41 25.06 -23.92
CA LEU A 348 -10.73 24.61 -24.35
C LEU A 348 -10.95 24.70 -25.87
N ALA A 349 -10.20 25.57 -26.56
CA ALA A 349 -10.23 25.68 -28.02
C ALA A 349 -9.50 24.52 -28.73
N GLN A 350 -8.68 23.74 -28.03
CA GLN A 350 -7.97 22.62 -28.62
C GLN A 350 -8.89 21.41 -28.89
N SER A 351 -8.74 20.82 -30.08
CA SER A 351 -9.33 19.52 -30.38
C SER A 351 -8.77 18.43 -29.45
N SER A 352 -9.60 17.47 -29.03
CA SER A 352 -9.19 16.35 -28.19
C SER A 352 -8.25 15.40 -28.95
N THR A 353 -6.97 15.73 -29.02
CA THR A 353 -5.92 14.77 -29.38
C THR A 353 -5.08 14.52 -28.13
N ALA A 354 -5.17 13.30 -27.60
CA ALA A 354 -4.23 12.81 -26.60
C ALA A 354 -2.79 12.97 -27.14
N ASP A 355 -1.86 13.34 -26.26
CA ASP A 355 -0.43 13.50 -26.55
C ASP A 355 0.02 14.69 -27.42
N ALA A 356 -0.87 15.61 -27.81
CA ALA A 356 -0.43 16.84 -28.47
C ALA A 356 0.19 17.83 -27.47
N ASP A 357 1.36 18.35 -27.83
CA ASP A 357 2.01 19.47 -27.16
C ASP A 357 1.16 20.74 -27.39
N ILE A 358 0.69 21.37 -26.30
CA ILE A 358 -0.15 22.57 -26.38
C ILE A 358 0.65 23.79 -25.98
N MET A 359 0.69 24.78 -26.86
CA MET A 359 1.18 26.11 -26.51
C MET A 359 0.11 26.84 -25.70
N LEU A 360 0.26 26.85 -24.38
CA LEU A 360 -0.58 27.64 -23.49
C LEU A 360 0.06 29.01 -23.23
N PRO A 361 -0.73 30.09 -23.14
CA PRO A 361 -0.23 31.38 -22.69
C PRO A 361 0.43 31.27 -21.31
N CYS A 362 1.33 32.19 -21.02
CA CYS A 362 2.04 32.26 -19.74
C CYS A 362 2.94 31.06 -19.43
N LEU A 363 3.17 30.16 -20.39
CA LEU A 363 4.09 29.02 -20.27
C LEU A 363 5.12 29.08 -21.40
N ALA A 364 6.40 29.00 -21.05
CA ALA A 364 7.50 29.11 -22.01
C ALA A 364 7.56 27.90 -22.96
N GLU A 365 7.36 26.72 -22.40
CA GLU A 365 7.47 25.45 -23.10
C GLU A 365 6.09 24.87 -23.41
N PRO A 366 5.94 24.14 -24.53
CA PRO A 366 4.72 23.43 -24.83
C PRO A 366 4.31 22.46 -23.71
N VAL A 367 3.04 22.51 -23.32
CA VAL A 367 2.47 21.64 -22.30
C VAL A 367 2.13 20.27 -22.88
N LYS A 368 2.82 19.25 -22.39
CA LYS A 368 2.52 17.83 -22.64
C LYS A 368 1.47 17.34 -21.66
N ARG A 369 0.29 16.96 -22.16
CA ARG A 369 -0.79 16.37 -21.34
C ARG A 369 -0.86 14.87 -21.58
N ARG A 370 -0.33 14.09 -20.64
CA ARG A 370 -0.30 12.62 -20.67
C ARG A 370 -1.41 12.04 -19.81
N LYS A 371 -1.62 10.73 -19.92
CA LYS A 371 -2.47 9.97 -19.01
C LYS A 371 -1.61 9.32 -17.93
N LEU A 372 -1.97 9.51 -16.67
CA LEU A 372 -1.31 8.88 -15.53
C LEU A 372 -1.51 7.36 -15.55
N ASN A 373 -2.69 6.90 -15.98
CA ASN A 373 -2.99 5.48 -16.11
C ASN A 373 -2.00 4.74 -17.04
N GLN A 374 -1.49 5.38 -18.08
CA GLN A 374 -0.50 4.79 -18.99
C GLN A 374 0.93 4.80 -18.43
N MET A 375 1.19 5.61 -17.40
CA MET A 375 2.54 5.86 -16.88
C MET A 375 2.84 5.17 -15.57
N LEU A 376 1.80 4.91 -14.75
CA LEU A 376 1.94 4.05 -13.59
C LEU A 376 2.31 2.63 -14.05
N PRO A 377 3.13 1.90 -13.28
CA PRO A 377 3.37 0.49 -13.54
C PRO A 377 2.04 -0.24 -13.34
N PHE A 378 1.25 -0.32 -14.41
CA PHE A 378 0.17 -1.26 -14.50
C PHE A 378 0.81 -2.63 -14.49
N ILE A 379 0.62 -3.26 -13.34
CA ILE A 379 0.65 -4.69 -13.25
C ILE A 379 -0.67 -5.05 -14.01
N GLY A 380 -0.57 -5.29 -15.35
CA GLY A 380 -1.62 -5.75 -16.31
C GLY A 380 -2.08 -4.73 -17.36
N GLU A 381 -2.05 -4.92 -18.68
CA GLU A 381 -1.84 -6.05 -19.58
C GLU A 381 -0.99 -5.54 -20.77
N ALA A 382 0.12 -6.23 -21.10
CA ALA A 382 0.82 -6.23 -22.42
C ALA A 382 2.33 -6.56 -22.32
N SER A 383 2.91 -6.63 -21.12
CA SER A 383 4.23 -7.24 -20.92
C SER A 383 4.15 -8.21 -19.76
N GLY A 384 4.23 -9.51 -20.08
CA GLY A 384 4.05 -10.60 -19.11
C GLY A 384 5.19 -10.74 -18.10
N ASP A 385 5.31 -9.78 -17.17
CA ASP A 385 6.33 -9.84 -16.12
C ASP A 385 5.87 -9.40 -14.72
N GLY A 386 4.65 -8.89 -14.56
CA GLY A 386 4.11 -8.60 -13.23
C GLY A 386 3.55 -9.84 -12.53
N ILE A 387 4.04 -10.09 -11.31
CA ILE A 387 3.66 -11.26 -10.50
C ILE A 387 2.17 -11.25 -10.16
N ARG A 388 1.63 -10.07 -9.85
CA ARG A 388 0.24 -9.88 -9.43
C ARG A 388 -0.72 -10.32 -10.51
N GLU A 389 -0.56 -9.87 -11.75
CA GLU A 389 -1.43 -10.26 -12.89
C GLU A 389 -1.31 -11.72 -13.17
N SER A 390 -0.10 -12.26 -13.02
CA SER A 390 0.13 -13.65 -13.31
C SER A 390 -0.67 -14.49 -12.31
N ILE A 391 -0.73 -14.06 -11.04
CA ILE A 391 -1.60 -14.64 -10.01
C ILE A 391 -3.09 -14.38 -10.29
N GLU A 392 -3.48 -13.14 -10.58
CA GLU A 392 -4.88 -12.75 -10.83
C GLU A 392 -5.42 -13.48 -12.07
N ARG A 393 -4.70 -13.45 -13.20
CA ARG A 393 -5.03 -14.19 -14.42
C ARG A 393 -5.12 -15.69 -14.18
N TYR A 394 -4.23 -16.25 -13.35
CA TYR A 394 -4.34 -17.65 -12.97
C TYR A 394 -5.66 -17.93 -12.25
N TYR A 395 -6.04 -17.12 -11.27
CA TYR A 395 -7.30 -17.28 -10.55
C TYR A 395 -8.52 -17.03 -11.43
N ASP A 396 -8.48 -16.04 -12.32
CA ASP A 396 -9.58 -15.76 -13.27
C ASP A 396 -9.80 -16.95 -14.21
N ILE A 397 -8.73 -17.47 -14.83
CA ILE A 397 -8.82 -18.64 -15.70
C ILE A 397 -9.23 -19.87 -14.90
N ALA A 398 -8.67 -20.09 -13.71
CA ALA A 398 -9.01 -21.22 -12.85
C ALA A 398 -10.47 -21.17 -12.38
N SER A 399 -11.04 -19.98 -12.19
CA SER A 399 -12.45 -19.80 -11.82
C SER A 399 -13.41 -20.21 -12.96
N CYS A 400 -13.00 -19.99 -14.21
CA CYS A 400 -13.80 -20.28 -15.40
C CYS A 400 -13.63 -21.70 -15.92
N LEU A 401 -12.39 -22.22 -15.93
CA LEU A 401 -12.01 -23.45 -16.63
C LEU A 401 -11.51 -24.57 -15.69
N GLY A 402 -11.40 -24.29 -14.39
CA GLY A 402 -10.72 -25.16 -13.44
C GLY A 402 -9.20 -24.94 -13.42
N PRO A 403 -8.49 -25.50 -12.42
CA PRO A 403 -7.06 -25.24 -12.24
C PRO A 403 -6.22 -25.78 -13.41
N ASP A 404 -5.44 -24.88 -14.03
CA ASP A 404 -4.41 -25.24 -15.01
C ASP A 404 -3.06 -25.35 -14.30
N PHE A 405 -2.55 -26.59 -14.19
CA PHE A 405 -1.30 -26.88 -13.48
C PHE A 405 -0.06 -26.30 -14.16
N ASP A 406 -0.07 -26.14 -15.49
CA ASP A 406 1.07 -25.58 -16.22
C ASP A 406 1.13 -24.07 -16.04
N MET A 407 -0.02 -23.40 -16.07
CA MET A 407 -0.14 -22.00 -15.73
C MET A 407 0.22 -21.75 -14.26
N ALA A 408 -0.29 -22.56 -13.32
CA ALA A 408 0.09 -22.47 -11.90
C ALA A 408 1.62 -22.56 -11.72
N ARG A 409 2.26 -23.50 -12.42
CA ARG A 409 3.71 -23.68 -12.38
C ARG A 409 4.45 -22.50 -13.00
N ALA A 410 3.94 -21.93 -14.08
CA ALA A 410 4.51 -20.73 -14.72
C ALA A 410 4.46 -19.52 -13.78
N VAL A 411 3.31 -19.27 -13.16
CA VAL A 411 3.11 -18.20 -12.17
C VAL A 411 4.03 -18.41 -10.97
N ALA A 412 4.08 -19.63 -10.42
CA ALA A 412 4.97 -19.96 -9.32
C ALA A 412 6.45 -19.71 -9.65
N ARG A 413 6.91 -20.06 -10.88
CA ARG A 413 8.29 -19.76 -11.33
C ARG A 413 8.56 -18.26 -11.40
N GLN A 414 7.60 -17.48 -11.89
CA GLN A 414 7.72 -16.03 -11.96
C GLN A 414 7.78 -15.39 -10.57
N VAL A 415 6.90 -15.81 -9.65
CA VAL A 415 6.96 -15.42 -8.24
C VAL A 415 8.34 -15.76 -7.64
N THR A 416 8.82 -16.97 -7.88
CA THR A 416 10.11 -17.43 -7.31
C THR A 416 11.29 -16.59 -7.82
N ARG A 417 11.34 -16.26 -9.12
CA ARG A 417 12.38 -15.41 -9.71
C ARG A 417 12.38 -13.99 -9.18
N SER A 418 11.22 -13.49 -8.76
CA SER A 418 11.08 -12.14 -8.22
C SER A 418 11.55 -11.99 -6.77
N ILE A 419 11.73 -13.10 -6.04
CA ILE A 419 12.20 -13.10 -4.66
C ILE A 419 13.74 -13.17 -4.70
N PRO A 420 14.47 -12.11 -4.28
CA PRO A 420 15.93 -12.05 -4.46
C PRO A 420 16.71 -13.20 -3.82
N THR A 421 16.18 -13.81 -2.75
CA THR A 421 16.77 -14.98 -2.09
C THR A 421 16.49 -16.30 -2.79
N LEU A 422 15.50 -16.36 -3.68
CA LEU A 422 15.10 -17.57 -4.42
C LEU A 422 15.45 -17.52 -5.90
N SER A 423 15.92 -16.37 -6.41
CA SER A 423 16.32 -16.21 -7.81
C SER A 423 17.42 -17.19 -8.24
N TYR A 424 18.25 -17.67 -7.31
CA TYR A 424 19.29 -18.68 -7.57
C TYR A 424 18.76 -20.11 -7.77
N PHE A 425 17.48 -20.38 -7.46
CA PHE A 425 16.88 -21.72 -7.53
C PHE A 425 15.87 -21.89 -8.69
N SER A 426 15.75 -20.90 -9.57
CA SER A 426 14.79 -20.84 -10.70
C SER A 426 15.45 -20.66 -12.05
#